data_AF-A0A5N7WM07-F1
#
_entry.id   AF-A0A5N7WM07-F1
#
_cell.length_a   1.000
_cell.length_b   1.000
_cell.length_c   1.000
_cell.angle_alpha   90.00
_cell.angle_beta   90.00
_cell.angle_gamma   90.00
#
_symmetry.space_group_name_H-M   'P 1'
#
loop_
_entity.id
_entity.type
_entity.pdbx_description
1 polymer ?
#
loop_
_entity_poly.entity_id
_entity_poly.type
_entity_poly.pdbx_seq_one_letter_code
_entity_poly.pdbx_strand_id
1 'polypeptide(L)'
;MADAAAAQIDITICISPRCAVVQEASLRLPAGSTVRQALNAAALSPALADLKLVELTPGMYGVWGKAATPDQVLLHGDRLELYRPLTVDPKVARRERFARQGARSAGLFQRRRDGAKAGY
;
A
#
# COMPACT_ATOMS: atom_id res chain seq x y z
N MET A 1 39.93 -5.62 -0.20
CA MET A 1 38.75 -4.92 0.32
C MET A 1 37.85 -6.00 0.88
N ALA A 2 37.83 -6.12 2.20
CA ALA A 2 37.37 -7.30 2.91
C ALA A 2 35.85 -7.51 2.73
N ASP A 3 35.54 -8.74 2.36
CA ASP A 3 34.25 -9.40 2.45
C ASP A 3 33.77 -9.36 3.90
N ALA A 4 33.05 -8.29 4.26
CA ALA A 4 32.16 -8.32 5.41
C ALA A 4 31.02 -9.22 4.97
N ALA A 5 30.92 -10.43 5.55
CA ALA A 5 29.75 -11.29 5.41
C ALA A 5 28.51 -10.41 5.49
N ALA A 6 27.91 -10.11 4.34
CA ALA A 6 27.01 -8.97 4.23
C ALA A 6 25.82 -9.28 5.11
N ALA A 7 25.71 -8.59 6.25
CA ALA A 7 24.58 -8.76 7.16
C ALA A 7 23.32 -8.66 6.30
N GLN A 8 22.39 -9.60 6.44
CA GLN A 8 21.19 -9.63 5.60
C GLN A 8 20.03 -9.04 6.38
N ILE A 9 19.14 -8.36 5.68
CA ILE A 9 17.86 -7.90 6.19
C ILE A 9 16.75 -8.71 5.52
N ASP A 10 15.76 -9.10 6.31
CA ASP A 10 14.52 -9.67 5.81
C ASP A 10 13.47 -8.57 5.90
N ILE A 11 12.85 -8.24 4.78
CA ILE A 11 11.76 -7.27 4.69
C ILE A 11 10.52 -7.94 4.13
N THR A 12 9.37 -7.33 4.35
CA THR A 12 8.11 -7.74 3.70
C THR A 12 7.74 -6.70 2.66
N ILE A 13 7.47 -7.12 1.44
CA ILE A 13 6.82 -6.28 0.43
C ILE A 13 5.34 -6.60 0.37
N CYS A 14 4.49 -5.57 0.37
CA CYS A 14 3.04 -5.68 0.36
C CYS A 14 2.45 -4.84 -0.77
N ILE A 15 1.50 -5.41 -1.52
CA ILE A 15 0.83 -4.73 -2.63
C ILE A 15 -0.61 -5.23 -2.78
N SER A 16 -1.49 -4.35 -3.26
CA SER A 16 -2.85 -4.71 -3.64
C SER A 16 -3.02 -4.61 -5.16
N PRO A 17 -2.88 -5.73 -5.92
CA PRO A 17 -2.96 -5.69 -7.38
C PRO A 17 -4.38 -5.40 -7.88
N ARG A 18 -5.40 -5.75 -7.09
CA ARG A 18 -6.81 -5.52 -7.40
C ARG A 18 -7.63 -5.31 -6.13
N CYS A 19 -8.87 -4.82 -6.29
CA CYS A 19 -9.76 -4.54 -5.16
C CYS A 19 -9.90 -5.77 -4.24
N ALA A 20 -9.75 -5.55 -2.93
CA ALA A 20 -9.85 -6.57 -1.87
C ALA A 20 -8.84 -7.73 -1.96
N VAL A 21 -7.79 -7.61 -2.78
CA VAL A 21 -6.70 -8.57 -2.83
C VAL A 21 -5.42 -7.90 -2.37
N VAL A 22 -4.71 -8.56 -1.46
CA VAL A 22 -3.38 -8.18 -0.99
C VAL A 22 -2.45 -9.35 -1.26
N GLN A 23 -1.27 -9.06 -1.78
CA GLN A 23 -0.17 -9.99 -1.96
C GLN A 23 1.01 -9.50 -1.11
N GLU A 24 1.62 -10.43 -0.41
CA GLU A 24 2.79 -10.19 0.43
C GLU A 24 3.88 -11.20 0.09
N ALA A 25 5.13 -10.76 0.10
CA ALA A 25 6.28 -11.63 -0.04
C ALA A 25 7.43 -11.17 0.84
N SER A 26 8.21 -12.13 1.34
CA SER A 26 9.46 -11.84 2.03
C SER A 26 10.59 -11.66 1.03
N LEU A 27 11.39 -10.61 1.20
CA LEU A 27 12.59 -10.33 0.42
C LEU A 27 13.77 -10.30 1.38
N ARG A 28 14.82 -11.05 1.02
CA ARG A 28 16.09 -11.03 1.73
C ARG A 28 17.09 -10.22 0.92
N LEU A 29 17.66 -9.19 1.54
CA LEU A 29 18.52 -8.21 0.89
C LEU A 29 19.79 -7.99 1.73
N PRO A 30 20.89 -7.50 1.14
CA PRO A 30 22.01 -6.99 1.91
C PRO A 30 21.58 -5.85 2.85
N ALA A 31 22.16 -5.79 4.03
CA ALA A 31 22.00 -4.68 4.95
C ALA A 31 22.53 -3.40 4.31
N GLY A 32 21.84 -2.29 4.58
CA GLY A 32 22.09 -1.03 3.88
C GLY A 32 21.35 -0.93 2.54
N SER A 33 20.58 -1.95 2.13
CA SER A 33 19.80 -1.86 0.91
C SER A 33 18.76 -0.74 0.96
N THR A 34 18.58 -0.07 -0.17
CA THR A 34 17.60 1.02 -0.30
C THR A 34 16.25 0.53 -0.83
N VAL A 35 15.22 1.37 -0.70
CA VAL A 35 13.90 1.13 -1.31
C VAL A 35 14.04 0.82 -2.81
N ARG A 36 14.85 1.58 -3.55
CA ARG A 36 15.10 1.34 -4.98
C ARG A 36 15.66 -0.07 -5.24
N GLN A 37 16.62 -0.51 -4.43
CA GLN A 37 17.21 -1.84 -4.57
C GLN A 37 16.20 -2.94 -4.23
N ALA A 38 15.37 -2.75 -3.20
CA ALA A 38 14.29 -3.67 -2.86
C ALA A 38 13.25 -3.79 -3.98
N LEU A 39 12.84 -2.68 -4.59
CA LEU A 39 11.92 -2.67 -5.73
C LEU A 39 12.50 -3.40 -6.95
N ASN A 40 13.79 -3.20 -7.24
CA ASN A 40 14.47 -3.91 -8.33
C ASN A 40 14.54 -5.41 -8.06
N ALA A 41 14.86 -5.82 -6.82
CA ALA A 41 14.86 -7.23 -6.43
C ALA A 41 13.46 -7.85 -6.50
N ALA A 42 12.44 -7.10 -6.10
CA ALA A 42 11.04 -7.52 -6.18
C ALA A 42 10.59 -7.74 -7.64
N ALA A 43 11.03 -6.89 -8.57
CA ALA A 43 10.69 -7.00 -10.00
C ALA A 43 11.27 -8.24 -10.67
N LEU A 44 12.32 -8.84 -10.09
CA LEU A 44 12.92 -10.08 -10.57
C LEU A 44 12.34 -11.32 -9.87
N SER A 45 11.52 -11.14 -8.83
CA SER A 45 10.97 -12.25 -8.05
C SER A 45 9.78 -12.88 -8.77
N PRO A 46 9.81 -14.20 -9.07
CA PRO A 46 8.67 -14.90 -9.68
C PRO A 46 7.39 -14.82 -8.85
N ALA A 47 7.52 -14.77 -7.52
CA ALA A 47 6.38 -14.63 -6.60
C ALA A 47 5.64 -13.29 -6.75
N LEU A 48 6.28 -12.32 -7.41
CA LEU A 48 5.82 -10.95 -7.60
C LEU A 48 5.74 -10.59 -9.10
N ALA A 49 5.85 -11.56 -10.00
CA ALA A 49 5.89 -11.33 -11.45
C ALA A 49 4.60 -10.73 -12.03
N ASP A 50 3.46 -10.93 -11.37
CA ASP A 50 2.18 -10.30 -11.73
C ASP A 50 2.18 -8.77 -11.47
N LEU A 51 3.18 -8.26 -10.76
CA LEU A 51 3.29 -6.84 -10.45
C LEU A 51 3.91 -6.09 -11.62
N LYS A 52 3.11 -5.23 -12.24
CA LYS A 52 3.63 -4.15 -13.09
C LYS A 52 4.31 -3.07 -12.23
N LEU A 53 5.48 -3.40 -11.69
CA LEU A 53 6.32 -2.49 -10.89
C LEU A 53 6.95 -1.35 -11.70
N VAL A 54 6.78 -1.38 -13.03
CA VAL A 54 7.47 -0.52 -14.01
C VAL A 54 7.07 0.97 -13.92
N GLU A 55 6.03 1.34 -13.18
CA GLU A 55 5.49 2.71 -13.15
C GLU A 55 5.37 3.32 -11.74
N LEU A 56 6.17 2.86 -10.77
CA LEU A 56 6.14 3.43 -9.42
C LEU A 56 6.74 4.84 -9.39
N THR A 57 5.90 5.85 -9.14
CA THR A 57 6.30 7.25 -8.93
C THR A 57 6.43 7.58 -7.44
N PRO A 58 7.12 8.68 -7.05
CA PRO A 58 7.18 9.10 -5.65
C PRO A 58 5.78 9.19 -5.02
N GLY A 59 5.61 8.64 -3.81
CA GLY A 59 4.33 8.56 -3.13
C GLY A 59 3.49 7.31 -3.43
N MET A 60 3.91 6.48 -4.40
CA MET A 60 3.32 5.16 -4.66
C MET A 60 3.96 4.04 -3.83
N TYR A 61 4.88 4.37 -2.93
CA TYR A 61 5.49 3.42 -2.02
C TYR A 61 5.77 4.07 -0.67
N GLY A 62 5.75 3.24 0.37
CA GLY A 62 5.99 3.68 1.73
C GLY A 62 6.52 2.56 2.61
N VAL A 63 7.10 2.95 3.75
CA VAL A 63 7.51 2.02 4.80
C VAL A 63 6.59 2.25 5.99
N TRP A 64 5.87 1.20 6.40
CA TRP A 64 4.89 1.27 7.51
C TRP A 64 3.90 2.45 7.39
N GLY A 65 3.25 2.60 6.23
CA GLY A 65 2.26 3.66 5.99
C GLY A 65 2.83 5.07 5.79
N LYS A 66 4.16 5.24 5.82
CA LYS A 66 4.82 6.54 5.59
C LYS A 66 5.45 6.58 4.21
N ALA A 67 5.21 7.64 3.46
CA ALA A 67 5.87 7.84 2.16
C ALA A 67 7.39 7.74 2.30
N ALA A 68 8.00 6.95 1.43
CA ALA A 68 9.44 6.71 1.43
C ALA A 68 10.09 7.37 0.21
N THR A 69 11.41 7.55 0.27
CA THR A 69 12.21 7.97 -0.89
C THR A 69 12.93 6.77 -1.50
N PRO A 70 13.33 6.83 -2.79
CA PRO A 70 14.06 5.73 -3.42
C PRO A 70 15.36 5.36 -2.70
N ASP A 71 15.99 6.34 -2.05
CA ASP A 71 17.32 6.21 -1.44
C ASP A 71 17.23 5.98 0.08
N GLN A 72 16.02 5.89 0.63
CA GLN A 72 15.81 5.48 2.03
C GLN A 72 16.36 4.07 2.24
N VAL A 73 17.25 3.93 3.23
CA VAL A 73 17.79 2.64 3.67
C VAL A 73 16.73 1.87 4.44
N LEU A 74 16.60 0.59 4.13
CA LEU A 74 15.68 -0.33 4.79
C LEU A 74 16.37 -1.05 5.96
N LEU A 75 15.56 -1.37 6.96
CA LEU A 75 15.97 -2.12 8.15
C LEU A 75 15.35 -3.52 8.14
N HIS A 76 15.95 -4.44 8.91
CA HIS A 76 15.37 -5.76 9.14
C HIS A 76 13.97 -5.63 9.75
N GLY A 77 13.00 -6.35 9.19
CA GLY A 77 11.60 -6.32 9.59
C GLY A 77 10.78 -5.19 8.97
N ASP A 78 11.35 -4.35 8.10
CA ASP A 78 10.58 -3.30 7.44
C ASP A 78 9.49 -3.89 6.53
N ARG A 79 8.33 -3.23 6.51
CA ARG A 79 7.28 -3.49 5.53
C ARG A 79 7.26 -2.39 4.48
N LEU A 80 7.72 -2.74 3.28
CA LEU A 80 7.64 -1.91 2.08
C LEU A 80 6.29 -2.10 1.39
N GLU A 81 5.48 -1.06 1.38
CA GLU A 81 4.12 -1.06 0.86
C GLU A 81 4.09 -0.36 -0.50
N LEU A 82 3.39 -0.95 -1.47
CA LEU A 82 3.19 -0.37 -2.80
C LEU A 82 1.72 -0.01 -2.99
N TYR A 83 1.49 1.25 -3.35
CA TYR A 83 0.17 1.84 -3.51
C TYR A 83 -0.18 2.03 -4.97
N ARG A 84 -1.48 2.01 -5.25
CA ARG A 84 -2.03 2.35 -6.57
C ARG A 84 -2.34 3.84 -6.62
N PRO A 85 -2.14 4.50 -7.78
CA PRO A 85 -2.54 5.89 -7.92
C PRO A 85 -4.06 5.99 -7.79
N LEU A 86 -4.52 7.11 -7.22
CA LEU A 86 -5.96 7.38 -7.14
C LEU A 86 -6.48 7.70 -8.54
N THR A 87 -7.53 6.99 -8.98
CA THR A 87 -8.16 7.23 -10.29
C THR A 87 -9.08 8.46 -10.29
N VAL A 88 -9.58 8.82 -9.11
CA VAL A 88 -10.48 9.95 -8.90
C VAL A 88 -10.20 10.55 -7.53
N ASP A 89 -10.33 11.86 -7.40
CA ASP A 89 -10.24 12.52 -6.10
C ASP A 89 -11.25 11.89 -5.12
N PRO A 90 -10.83 11.51 -3.89
CA PRO A 90 -11.71 10.83 -2.95
C PRO A 90 -12.97 11.63 -2.57
N LYS A 91 -12.91 12.97 -2.56
CA LYS A 91 -14.07 13.82 -2.24
C LYS A 91 -15.05 13.83 -3.40
N VAL A 92 -14.55 13.93 -4.64
CA VAL A 92 -15.38 13.81 -5.85
C VAL A 92 -16.04 12.43 -5.88
N ALA A 93 -15.28 11.35 -5.70
CA ALA A 93 -15.79 9.98 -5.67
C ALA A 93 -16.85 9.78 -4.58
N ARG A 94 -16.66 10.39 -3.40
CA ARG A 94 -17.63 10.36 -2.32
C ARG A 94 -18.91 11.13 -2.68
N ARG A 95 -18.78 12.33 -3.27
CA ARG A 95 -19.92 13.16 -3.69
C ARG A 95 -20.75 12.45 -4.76
N GLU A 96 -20.11 11.88 -5.78
CA GLU A 96 -20.78 11.14 -6.84
C GLU A 96 -21.47 9.88 -6.32
N ARG A 97 -20.82 9.15 -5.41
CA ARG A 97 -21.42 7.99 -4.75
C ARG A 97 -22.66 8.37 -3.96
N PHE A 98 -22.61 9.46 -3.20
CA PHE A 98 -23.77 9.97 -2.46
C PHE A 98 -24.90 10.40 -3.40
N ALA A 99 -24.59 11.09 -4.48
CA ALA A 99 -25.58 11.49 -5.49
C ALA A 99 -26.26 10.28 -6.15
N ARG A 100 -25.50 9.22 -6.48
CA ARG A 100 -26.04 7.97 -7.07
C ARG A 100 -26.85 7.13 -6.07
N GLN A 101 -26.40 7.04 -4.83
CA GLN A 101 -27.05 6.25 -3.79
C GLN A 101 -28.29 6.97 -3.22
N GLY A 102 -28.34 8.30 -3.29
CA GLY A 102 -29.36 9.11 -2.67
C GLY A 102 -29.31 9.06 -1.13
N ALA A 103 -29.89 10.05 -0.47
CA ALA A 103 -29.89 10.15 1.00
C ALA A 103 -30.57 8.97 1.71
N ARG A 104 -31.36 8.16 0.98
CA ARG A 104 -32.17 7.06 1.54
C ARG A 104 -31.45 5.72 1.66
N SER A 105 -30.30 5.51 0.98
CA SER A 105 -29.59 4.21 0.97
C SER A 105 -28.25 4.20 1.69
N ALA A 106 -27.77 5.35 2.18
CA ALA A 106 -26.61 5.41 3.06
C ALA A 106 -26.98 4.75 4.41
N GLY A 107 -26.72 3.44 4.50
CA GLY A 107 -27.17 2.55 5.59
C GLY A 107 -26.77 2.97 7.00
N LEU A 108 -25.88 3.95 7.14
CA LEU A 108 -25.44 4.49 8.42
C LEU A 108 -26.59 5.08 9.26
N PHE A 109 -27.69 5.51 8.63
CA PHE A 109 -28.91 5.98 9.32
C PHE A 109 -30.18 5.19 8.99
N GLN A 110 -30.10 4.11 8.20
CA GLN A 110 -31.29 3.35 7.81
C GLN A 110 -31.92 2.59 8.98
N ARG A 111 -31.09 2.08 9.90
CA ARG A 111 -31.57 1.44 11.13
C ARG A 111 -31.58 2.47 12.25
N ARG A 112 -32.69 3.21 12.38
CA ARG A 112 -33.02 3.85 13.66
C ARG A 112 -33.32 2.74 14.67
N ARG A 113 -32.71 2.79 15.85
CA ARG A 113 -33.16 1.97 16.99
C ARG A 113 -34.60 2.39 17.32
N ASP A 114 -35.44 1.44 17.73
CA ASP A 114 -36.77 1.74 18.24
C ASP A 114 -36.65 2.75 19.39
N GLY A 115 -37.31 3.90 19.25
CA GLY A 115 -37.27 5.00 20.22
C GLY A 115 -36.24 6.12 19.94
N ALA A 116 -35.55 6.12 18.80
CA ALA A 116 -34.62 7.20 18.46
C ALA A 116 -35.36 8.55 18.27
N LYS A 117 -35.08 9.54 19.13
CA LYS A 117 -35.60 10.92 19.00
C LYS A 117 -35.03 11.60 17.76
N ALA A 118 -35.85 12.41 17.10
CA ALA A 118 -35.44 13.15 15.92
C ALA A 118 -34.57 14.36 16.33
N GLY A 119 -33.27 14.27 16.08
CA GLY A 119 -32.43 15.44 15.82
C GLY A 119 -32.18 16.42 16.97
N TYR A 120 -31.76 15.93 18.13
CA TYR A 120 -30.73 16.51 19.02
C TYR A 120 -30.41 15.47 20.11
#